data_AF-A0A383WKD0-F1
#
_entry.id   AF-A0A383WKD0-F1
#
_cell.length_a   1.000
_cell.length_b   1.000
_cell.length_c   1.000
_cell.angle_alpha   90.00
_cell.angle_beta   90.00
_cell.angle_gamma   90.00
#
_symmetry.space_group_name_H-M   'P 1'
#
loop_
_entity.id
_entity.type
_entity.pdbx_description
1 polymer ?
#
loop_
_entity_poly.entity_id
_entity_poly.type
_entity_poly.pdbx_seq_one_letter_code
_entity_poly.pdbx_strand_id
1 'polypeptide(L)'
;MVYSIQRHGARNVLPKSSTLKESEATGGPTLLPQGQRQCFEAGAAFNARYINPSSCNSSSTCLAAPGSGPLYGVTGSPDVGFSNYNTFANTSALDRTIMSADSFLAGVFPAIAVQDDATNGSYVPTGEQVVPVYSMADTEDWKIRGYTKCPAYEDRLQQWLASEEFAAKAAETQELRDKVQALAPQLNVSLANWWNVYDAFNVWKTYGVGEAMPPVDAATFAEINQLAMWLETSKMRPSLTSNLLGGGLLGNLMQRLAAAEVAVSAGRQGYYRFLSVSSHYNTQLGLLSALFADQAATQDHIWTKKIPSLAAVLLFELHASAPAAASSPGQQQQQQSFAVRAVYQDGPKAPYKVLPLPCAVKGDAAEVLAGPGACTLERFRALAGPQTLNTSREWCDACTNGKVMACQVSRMERQLAEAGITPFEMTTAGSGARGNAGSSMSLRPRAGYVSPVMVALLCVVSAALTVCVGTGVLLVRRHKQRKVDSQVRLAADTALPANYV
;
A
#
# COMPACT_ATOMS: atom_id res chain seq x y z
N MET A 1 -13.01 8.43 11.35
CA MET A 1 -12.51 7.58 10.24
C MET A 1 -11.11 7.12 10.59
N VAL A 2 -10.68 5.94 10.15
CA VAL A 2 -9.33 5.41 10.31
C VAL A 2 -8.78 4.95 8.97
N TYR A 3 -7.55 5.36 8.66
CA TYR A 3 -6.76 4.91 7.51
C TYR A 3 -5.57 4.10 8.01
N SER A 4 -5.55 2.80 7.72
CA SER A 4 -4.54 1.85 8.19
C SER A 4 -3.57 1.49 7.07
N ILE A 5 -2.27 1.50 7.38
CA ILE A 5 -1.19 1.00 6.52
C ILE A 5 -0.44 -0.08 7.27
N GLN A 6 -0.44 -1.30 6.73
CA GLN A 6 0.09 -2.48 7.39
C GLN A 6 1.35 -2.97 6.68
N ARG A 7 2.34 -3.42 7.44
CA ARG A 7 3.40 -4.29 6.92
C ARG A 7 2.86 -5.73 6.93
N HIS A 8 3.16 -6.51 5.89
CA HIS A 8 2.89 -7.95 5.91
C HIS A 8 3.52 -8.69 7.12
N GLY A 9 2.97 -9.87 7.43
CA GLY A 9 3.50 -10.77 8.46
C GLY A 9 4.76 -11.53 8.04
N ALA A 10 5.20 -12.47 8.87
CA ALA A 10 6.32 -13.37 8.61
C ALA A 10 6.21 -14.10 7.27
N ARG A 11 7.35 -14.21 6.59
CA ARG A 11 7.49 -14.74 5.23
C ARG A 11 8.77 -15.56 5.11
N ASN A 12 8.93 -16.31 4.02
CA ASN A 12 10.22 -16.85 3.62
C ASN A 12 11.19 -15.74 3.15
N VAL A 13 12.41 -16.12 2.76
CA VAL A 13 13.50 -15.21 2.37
C VAL A 13 13.05 -14.28 1.23
N LEU A 14 13.38 -12.99 1.33
CA LEU A 14 13.09 -11.93 0.37
C LEU A 14 14.39 -11.35 -0.18
N PRO A 15 14.88 -11.89 -1.30
CA PRO A 15 15.99 -11.30 -2.02
C PRO A 15 15.61 -9.91 -2.53
N LYS A 16 16.50 -8.94 -2.32
CA LYS A 16 16.38 -7.57 -2.84
C LYS A 16 17.68 -7.11 -3.48
N SER A 17 17.59 -6.24 -4.49
CA SER A 17 18.76 -5.47 -4.93
C SER A 17 19.16 -4.44 -3.87
N SER A 18 20.36 -3.89 -4.02
CA SER A 18 20.81 -2.74 -3.23
C SER A 18 19.86 -1.53 -3.35
N THR A 19 19.17 -1.42 -4.49
CA THR A 19 18.18 -0.39 -4.81
C THR A 19 16.72 -0.77 -4.50
N LEU A 20 16.50 -1.71 -3.57
CA LEU A 20 15.18 -2.14 -3.10
C LEU A 20 14.30 -2.87 -4.13
N LYS A 21 14.81 -3.16 -5.33
CA LYS A 21 14.08 -3.97 -6.31
C LYS A 21 13.98 -5.39 -5.80
N GLU A 22 12.79 -5.96 -5.92
CA GLU A 22 12.52 -7.35 -5.61
C GLU A 22 12.50 -8.14 -6.92
N SER A 23 12.74 -9.46 -6.90
CA SER A 23 12.59 -10.27 -8.09
C SER A 23 11.17 -10.14 -8.65
N GLU A 24 11.02 -10.01 -9.97
CA GLU A 24 9.71 -10.00 -10.66
C GLU A 24 9.00 -11.37 -10.64
N ALA A 25 9.52 -12.34 -9.90
CA ALA A 25 8.88 -13.64 -9.73
C ALA A 25 7.47 -13.44 -9.16
N THR A 26 6.47 -13.84 -9.94
CA THR A 26 5.05 -13.75 -9.59
C THR A 26 4.81 -14.33 -8.19
N GLY A 27 4.09 -13.59 -7.35
CA GLY A 27 3.81 -13.93 -5.95
C GLY A 27 4.87 -13.49 -4.93
N GLY A 28 6.15 -13.44 -5.34
CA GLY A 28 7.27 -13.12 -4.47
C GLY A 28 7.38 -14.05 -3.26
N PRO A 29 8.07 -13.64 -2.18
CA PRO A 29 8.09 -14.38 -0.93
C PRO A 29 6.70 -14.63 -0.36
N THR A 30 6.42 -15.87 -0.01
CA THR A 30 5.13 -16.36 0.51
C THR A 30 4.99 -16.06 2.00
N LEU A 31 3.77 -15.74 2.43
CA LEU A 31 3.44 -15.58 3.85
C LEU A 31 3.50 -16.94 4.55
N LEU A 32 4.16 -17.00 5.70
CA LEU A 32 4.18 -18.20 6.55
C LEU A 32 2.92 -18.27 7.42
N PRO A 33 2.55 -19.45 7.95
CA PRO A 33 1.47 -19.56 8.94
C PRO A 33 1.66 -18.66 10.17
N GLN A 34 2.90 -18.47 10.62
CA GLN A 34 3.26 -17.52 11.68
C GLN A 34 2.90 -16.08 11.26
N GLY A 35 3.09 -15.74 9.99
CA GLY A 35 2.75 -14.42 9.45
C GLY A 35 1.25 -14.18 9.37
N GLN A 36 0.48 -15.19 8.99
CA GLN A 36 -0.98 -15.14 9.04
C GLN A 36 -1.47 -14.89 10.48
N ARG A 37 -0.94 -15.63 11.45
CA ARG A 37 -1.24 -15.43 12.88
C ARG A 37 -0.88 -14.03 13.35
N GLN A 38 0.30 -13.53 12.99
CA GLN A 38 0.72 -12.15 13.33
C GLN A 38 -0.27 -11.12 12.75
N CYS A 39 -0.67 -11.24 11.48
CA CYS A 39 -1.62 -10.32 10.88
C CYS A 39 -3.01 -10.41 11.54
N PHE A 40 -3.48 -11.61 11.86
CA PHE A 40 -4.72 -11.84 12.60
C PHE A 40 -4.70 -11.19 13.99
N GLU A 41 -3.63 -11.41 14.78
CA GLU A 41 -3.48 -10.81 16.10
C GLU A 41 -3.45 -9.27 16.04
N ALA A 42 -2.77 -8.69 15.04
CA ALA A 42 -2.81 -7.25 14.80
C ALA A 42 -4.23 -6.75 14.44
N GLY A 43 -4.97 -7.54 13.64
CA GLY A 43 -6.38 -7.29 13.33
C GLY A 43 -7.29 -7.34 14.57
N ALA A 44 -7.07 -8.30 15.46
CA ALA A 44 -7.80 -8.41 16.72
C ALA A 44 -7.52 -7.21 17.65
N ALA A 45 -6.27 -6.74 17.70
CA ALA A 45 -5.92 -5.53 18.44
C ALA A 45 -6.61 -4.28 17.83
N PHE A 46 -6.71 -4.21 16.50
CA PHE A 46 -7.48 -3.17 15.81
C PHE A 46 -8.98 -3.26 16.15
N ASN A 47 -9.57 -4.47 16.12
CA ASN A 47 -10.96 -4.70 16.52
C ASN A 47 -11.22 -4.15 17.93
N ALA A 48 -10.38 -4.52 18.90
CA ALA A 48 -10.50 -4.03 20.27
C ALA A 48 -10.44 -2.49 20.34
N ARG A 49 -9.56 -1.86 19.57
CA ARG A 49 -9.39 -0.40 19.60
C ARG A 49 -10.51 0.38 18.88
N TYR A 50 -11.05 -0.14 17.79
CA TYR A 50 -11.88 0.67 16.88
C TYR A 50 -13.29 0.13 16.65
N ILE A 51 -13.53 -1.16 16.90
CA ILE A 51 -14.75 -1.85 16.50
C ILE A 51 -15.55 -2.30 17.72
N ASN A 52 -14.91 -2.96 18.68
CA ASN A 52 -15.57 -3.53 19.84
C ASN A 52 -15.95 -2.44 20.87
N PRO A 53 -17.26 -2.17 21.06
CA PRO A 53 -17.71 -1.09 21.95
C PRO A 53 -17.29 -1.29 23.41
N SER A 54 -17.12 -2.54 23.87
CA SER A 54 -16.70 -2.82 25.25
C SER A 54 -15.30 -2.29 25.56
N SER A 55 -14.44 -2.16 24.55
CA SER A 55 -13.08 -1.66 24.70
C SER A 55 -12.89 -0.27 24.08
N CYS A 56 -13.39 -0.01 22.87
CA CYS A 56 -13.13 1.25 22.16
C CYS A 56 -13.81 2.48 22.77
N ASN A 57 -14.88 2.30 23.55
CA ASN A 57 -15.57 3.39 24.25
C ASN A 57 -14.66 4.00 25.31
N SER A 58 -13.90 3.16 26.02
CA SER A 58 -12.98 3.60 27.09
C SER A 58 -11.84 4.48 26.56
N SER A 59 -11.42 4.26 25.31
CA SER A 59 -10.38 5.03 24.65
C SER A 59 -10.92 6.12 23.71
N SER A 60 -12.25 6.31 23.64
CA SER A 60 -12.92 7.23 22.71
C SER A 60 -12.44 7.08 21.25
N THR A 61 -12.20 5.84 20.82
CA THR A 61 -11.67 5.52 19.49
C THR A 61 -12.64 4.73 18.64
N CYS A 62 -13.85 4.44 19.12
CA CYS A 62 -14.83 3.71 18.32
C CYS A 62 -15.05 4.38 16.97
N LEU A 63 -15.01 3.58 15.89
CA LEU A 63 -15.50 4.01 14.60
C LEU A 63 -17.01 4.21 14.70
N ALA A 64 -17.49 5.34 14.18
CA ALA A 64 -18.91 5.65 14.15
C ALA A 64 -19.67 4.64 13.27
N ALA A 65 -20.30 3.62 13.84
CA ALA A 65 -21.14 2.69 13.06
C ALA A 65 -22.49 3.36 12.71
N PRO A 66 -22.98 3.28 11.46
CA PRO A 66 -24.34 3.64 11.10
C PRO A 66 -25.39 2.62 11.58
N GLY A 67 -24.97 1.48 12.16
CA GLY A 67 -25.84 0.42 12.68
C GLY A 67 -25.37 -0.12 14.03
N SER A 68 -26.04 -1.16 14.54
CA SER A 68 -25.68 -1.84 15.78
C SER A 68 -24.72 -3.02 15.52
N GLY A 69 -23.59 -3.04 16.22
CA GLY A 69 -22.69 -4.20 16.29
C GLY A 69 -21.51 -4.22 15.31
N PRO A 70 -20.57 -5.18 15.51
CA PRO A 70 -19.27 -5.23 14.83
C PRO A 70 -19.31 -5.93 13.45
N LEU A 71 -20.48 -6.13 12.85
CA LEU A 71 -20.65 -6.98 11.67
C LEU A 71 -20.22 -6.27 10.36
N TYR A 72 -19.51 -7.03 9.53
CA TYR A 72 -19.28 -6.81 8.12
C TYR A 72 -20.31 -7.60 7.30
N GLY A 73 -20.73 -7.08 6.15
CA GLY A 73 -21.70 -7.77 5.29
C GLY A 73 -23.17 -7.54 5.64
N VAL A 74 -23.51 -6.52 6.43
CA VAL A 74 -24.92 -6.23 6.77
C VAL A 74 -25.67 -5.77 5.52
N THR A 75 -26.65 -6.54 5.06
CA THR A 75 -27.60 -6.14 4.01
C THR A 75 -28.88 -5.57 4.61
N GLY A 76 -29.65 -4.79 3.84
CA GLY A 76 -30.97 -4.32 4.24
C GLY A 76 -31.02 -3.20 5.30
N SER A 77 -29.87 -2.61 5.66
CA SER A 77 -29.82 -1.43 6.54
C SER A 77 -29.73 -0.14 5.71
N PRO A 78 -30.70 0.80 5.86
CA PRO A 78 -30.61 2.12 5.23
C PRO A 78 -29.30 2.82 5.60
N ASP A 79 -28.64 3.46 4.64
CA ASP A 79 -27.40 4.24 4.83
C ASP A 79 -26.14 3.46 5.27
N VAL A 80 -26.23 2.13 5.37
CA VAL A 80 -25.09 1.22 5.51
C VAL A 80 -24.78 0.67 4.12
N GLY A 81 -23.52 0.78 3.66
CA GLY A 81 -23.09 0.06 2.47
C GLY A 81 -23.04 -1.46 2.73
N PHE A 82 -22.11 -2.17 2.09
CA PHE A 82 -21.92 -3.62 2.36
C PHE A 82 -21.31 -3.92 3.76
N SER A 83 -21.11 -2.92 4.63
CA SER A 83 -20.63 -3.12 6.01
C SER A 83 -20.93 -1.92 6.91
N ASN A 84 -21.03 -2.16 8.22
CA ASN A 84 -21.21 -1.12 9.25
C ASN A 84 -20.10 -0.07 9.28
N TYR A 85 -18.98 -0.27 8.59
CA TYR A 85 -17.88 0.69 8.59
C TYR A 85 -17.57 1.25 7.21
N ASN A 86 -18.34 0.86 6.18
CA ASN A 86 -17.99 1.09 4.78
C ASN A 86 -16.49 0.80 4.59
N THR A 87 -16.08 -0.45 4.82
CA THR A 87 -14.67 -0.82 4.78
C THR A 87 -14.16 -0.91 3.35
N PHE A 88 -12.99 -0.35 3.10
CA PHE A 88 -12.25 -0.51 1.86
C PHE A 88 -10.86 -1.06 2.16
N ALA A 89 -10.55 -2.26 1.65
CA ALA A 89 -9.23 -2.87 1.80
C ALA A 89 -8.50 -2.92 0.47
N ASN A 90 -7.28 -2.41 0.43
CA ASN A 90 -6.41 -2.42 -0.74
C ASN A 90 -5.06 -3.03 -0.38
N THR A 91 -4.37 -3.61 -1.35
CA THR A 91 -3.06 -4.23 -1.15
C THR A 91 -2.17 -4.03 -2.38
N SER A 92 -0.86 -4.17 -2.20
CA SER A 92 0.00 -4.47 -3.34
C SER A 92 -0.26 -5.88 -3.87
N ALA A 93 0.00 -6.11 -5.17
CA ALA A 93 -0.23 -7.41 -5.83
C ALA A 93 0.86 -8.44 -5.53
N LEU A 94 1.07 -8.77 -4.25
CA LEU A 94 1.98 -9.82 -3.81
C LEU A 94 1.25 -10.76 -2.86
N ASP A 95 1.54 -12.06 -2.96
CA ASP A 95 0.83 -13.09 -2.18
C ASP A 95 0.90 -12.77 -0.67
N ARG A 96 2.08 -12.37 -0.19
CA ARG A 96 2.25 -12.03 1.22
C ARG A 96 1.44 -10.84 1.70
N THR A 97 1.16 -9.84 0.86
CA THR A 97 0.37 -8.67 1.26
C THR A 97 -1.12 -8.93 1.12
N ILE A 98 -1.55 -9.66 0.08
CA ILE A 98 -2.93 -10.14 -0.07
C ILE A 98 -3.32 -11.02 1.12
N MET A 99 -2.56 -12.10 1.39
CA MET A 99 -2.83 -13.00 2.52
C MET A 99 -2.73 -12.30 3.88
N SER A 100 -1.87 -11.29 4.01
CA SER A 100 -1.80 -10.47 5.23
C SER A 100 -3.06 -9.63 5.41
N ALA A 101 -3.59 -9.05 4.33
CA ALA A 101 -4.83 -8.28 4.37
C ALA A 101 -6.00 -9.18 4.82
N ASP A 102 -6.14 -10.35 4.22
CA ASP A 102 -7.19 -11.31 4.57
C ASP A 102 -7.08 -11.75 6.04
N SER A 103 -5.87 -12.12 6.48
CA SER A 103 -5.62 -12.52 7.87
C SER A 103 -5.91 -11.39 8.86
N PHE A 104 -5.50 -10.16 8.54
CA PHE A 104 -5.79 -8.99 9.36
C PHE A 104 -7.30 -8.72 9.44
N LEU A 105 -8.01 -8.77 8.30
CA LEU A 105 -9.44 -8.51 8.24
C LEU A 105 -10.25 -9.59 8.96
N ALA A 106 -9.79 -10.85 8.95
CA ALA A 106 -10.37 -11.91 9.78
C ALA A 106 -10.20 -11.64 11.29
N GLY A 107 -9.12 -10.95 11.70
CA GLY A 107 -8.96 -10.46 13.07
C GLY A 107 -9.82 -9.23 13.39
N VAL A 108 -10.01 -8.33 12.41
CA VAL A 108 -10.89 -7.16 12.56
C VAL A 108 -12.36 -7.54 12.64
N PHE A 109 -12.78 -8.51 11.82
CA PHE A 109 -14.15 -9.00 11.69
C PHE A 109 -14.15 -10.51 11.98
N PRO A 110 -14.06 -10.91 13.26
CA PRO A 110 -13.97 -12.32 13.62
C PRO A 110 -15.20 -13.11 13.17
N ALA A 111 -15.03 -14.42 12.96
CA ALA A 111 -16.14 -15.29 12.59
C ALA A 111 -17.29 -15.17 13.61
N ILE A 112 -18.52 -15.10 13.09
CA ILE A 112 -19.73 -15.10 13.91
C ILE A 112 -20.15 -16.54 14.19
N ALA A 113 -20.71 -16.80 15.37
CA ALA A 113 -21.29 -18.10 15.66
C ALA A 113 -22.37 -18.41 14.62
N VAL A 114 -22.19 -19.52 13.90
CA VAL A 114 -23.22 -20.05 13.01
C VAL A 114 -24.33 -20.55 13.91
N GLN A 115 -25.47 -19.87 13.92
CA GLN A 115 -26.69 -20.45 14.49
C GLN A 115 -27.05 -21.66 13.60
N ASP A 116 -27.53 -22.76 14.19
CA ASP A 116 -27.80 -24.03 13.50
C ASP A 116 -28.74 -23.90 12.29
N ASP A 117 -29.43 -22.76 12.15
CA ASP A 117 -30.05 -22.31 10.92
C ASP A 117 -29.12 -21.33 10.18
N ALA A 118 -28.53 -21.78 9.07
CA ALA A 118 -28.00 -20.89 8.04
C ALA A 118 -29.16 -20.07 7.43
N THR A 119 -29.70 -19.13 8.21
CA THR A 119 -30.62 -18.10 7.75
C THR A 119 -29.83 -17.16 6.84
N ASN A 120 -30.53 -16.28 6.12
CA ASN A 120 -29.96 -15.21 5.31
C ASN A 120 -28.92 -14.31 6.05
N GLY A 121 -28.67 -14.53 7.34
CA GLY A 121 -27.64 -13.87 8.15
C GLY A 121 -26.27 -14.59 8.24
N SER A 122 -26.12 -15.86 7.80
CA SER A 122 -24.79 -16.50 7.70
C SER A 122 -24.39 -16.67 6.23
N TYR A 123 -23.51 -15.79 5.73
CA TYR A 123 -23.14 -15.78 4.32
C TYR A 123 -22.18 -16.91 3.90
N VAL A 124 -21.47 -17.54 4.85
CA VAL A 124 -20.57 -18.68 4.62
C VAL A 124 -20.64 -19.72 5.75
N PRO A 125 -20.37 -21.02 5.49
CA PRO A 125 -20.59 -22.12 6.46
C PRO A 125 -19.77 -22.06 7.75
N THR A 126 -18.65 -21.34 7.76
CA THR A 126 -17.77 -21.21 8.93
C THR A 126 -18.05 -19.95 9.76
N GLY A 127 -19.03 -19.14 9.37
CA GLY A 127 -19.33 -17.85 10.00
C GLY A 127 -18.30 -16.76 9.68
N GLU A 128 -17.33 -17.03 8.80
CA GLU A 128 -16.35 -16.04 8.35
C GLU A 128 -17.00 -14.82 7.69
N GLN A 129 -16.42 -13.65 7.94
CA GLN A 129 -16.87 -12.40 7.35
C GLN A 129 -15.94 -12.05 6.19
N VAL A 130 -16.43 -12.17 4.95
CA VAL A 130 -15.61 -12.04 3.74
C VAL A 130 -15.53 -10.58 3.30
N VAL A 131 -14.41 -9.92 3.61
CA VAL A 131 -14.13 -8.54 3.19
C VAL A 131 -13.40 -8.53 1.83
N PRO A 132 -13.89 -7.82 0.80
CA PRO A 132 -13.18 -7.70 -0.47
C PRO A 132 -11.84 -6.98 -0.30
N VAL A 133 -10.78 -7.60 -0.80
CA VAL A 133 -9.42 -7.04 -0.87
C VAL A 133 -9.10 -6.69 -2.32
N TYR A 134 -8.96 -5.40 -2.60
CA TYR A 134 -8.60 -4.90 -3.93
C TYR A 134 -7.09 -4.84 -4.09
N SER A 135 -6.61 -4.97 -5.33
CA SER A 135 -5.20 -4.81 -5.65
C SER A 135 -5.04 -4.16 -7.02
N MET A 136 -3.92 -3.49 -7.21
CA MET A 136 -3.44 -3.03 -8.52
C MET A 136 -2.33 -3.96 -8.99
N ALA A 137 -2.26 -4.24 -10.31
CA ALA A 137 -1.17 -5.02 -10.88
C ALA A 137 0.19 -4.43 -10.47
N ASP A 138 1.16 -5.28 -10.15
CA ASP A 138 2.42 -4.80 -9.59
C ASP A 138 3.08 -3.77 -10.49
N THR A 139 3.09 -3.95 -11.81
CA THR A 139 3.70 -2.99 -12.75
C THR A 139 3.10 -1.58 -12.68
N GLU A 140 1.87 -1.45 -12.21
CA GLU A 140 1.13 -0.18 -12.15
C GLU A 140 1.01 0.39 -10.73
N ASP A 141 1.38 -0.37 -9.70
CA ASP A 141 1.21 0.04 -8.30
C ASP A 141 2.29 1.02 -7.84
N TRP A 142 2.14 2.28 -8.25
CA TRP A 142 3.00 3.39 -7.85
C TRP A 142 2.64 3.97 -6.48
N LYS A 143 1.42 3.72 -5.97
CA LYS A 143 0.95 4.26 -4.69
C LYS A 143 1.49 3.48 -3.50
N ILE A 144 1.44 2.15 -3.55
CA ILE A 144 1.92 1.28 -2.45
C ILE A 144 3.38 0.88 -2.68
N ARG A 145 3.75 0.65 -3.96
CA ARG A 145 5.08 0.16 -4.36
C ARG A 145 5.90 1.16 -5.18
N GLY A 146 5.70 2.47 -4.99
CA GLY A 146 6.51 3.52 -5.62
C GLY A 146 8.02 3.35 -5.39
N TYR A 147 8.42 2.76 -4.26
CA TYR A 147 9.82 2.50 -3.87
C TYR A 147 10.57 1.54 -4.80
N THR A 148 9.91 0.70 -5.61
CA THR A 148 10.59 -0.14 -6.61
C THR A 148 10.51 0.43 -8.02
N LYS A 149 9.88 1.60 -8.19
CA LYS A 149 9.44 2.11 -9.49
C LYS A 149 9.85 3.55 -9.74
N CYS A 150 10.62 4.19 -8.89
CA CYS A 150 10.95 5.60 -9.06
C CYS A 150 12.42 5.78 -9.52
N PRO A 151 12.70 5.98 -10.82
CA PRO A 151 14.06 6.25 -11.30
C PRO A 151 14.77 7.37 -10.56
N ALA A 152 14.10 8.51 -10.34
CA ALA A 152 14.72 9.63 -9.61
C ALA A 152 15.16 9.25 -8.18
N TYR A 153 14.43 8.37 -7.49
CA TYR A 153 14.85 7.83 -6.19
C TYR A 153 15.99 6.83 -6.33
N GLU A 154 15.93 5.96 -7.34
CA GLU A 154 17.00 5.00 -7.63
C GLU A 154 18.34 5.72 -7.88
N ASP A 155 18.34 6.83 -8.63
CA ASP A 155 19.52 7.64 -8.88
C ASP A 155 20.08 8.26 -7.59
N ARG A 156 19.21 8.83 -6.73
CA ARG A 156 19.62 9.35 -5.41
C ARG A 156 20.21 8.26 -4.53
N LEU A 157 19.63 7.07 -4.57
CA LEU A 157 20.10 5.94 -3.79
C LEU A 157 21.47 5.44 -4.30
N GLN A 158 21.68 5.41 -5.61
CA GLN A 158 22.99 5.09 -6.20
C GLN A 158 24.05 6.13 -5.82
N GLN A 159 23.71 7.42 -5.83
CA GLN A 159 24.60 8.48 -5.36
C GLN A 159 24.96 8.31 -3.88
N TRP A 160 23.98 7.95 -3.03
CA TRP A 160 24.24 7.66 -1.62
C TRP A 160 25.13 6.43 -1.41
N LEU A 161 24.92 5.36 -2.18
CA LEU A 161 25.79 4.17 -2.13
C LEU A 161 27.25 4.48 -2.53
N ALA A 162 27.48 5.57 -3.28
CA ALA A 162 28.80 6.08 -3.64
C ALA A 162 29.32 7.18 -2.69
N SER A 163 28.60 7.51 -1.62
CA SER A 163 28.95 8.61 -0.71
C SER A 163 29.98 8.23 0.34
N GLU A 164 30.61 9.25 0.94
CA GLU A 164 31.51 9.08 2.09
C GLU A 164 30.83 8.47 3.31
N GLU A 165 29.55 8.79 3.57
CA GLU A 165 28.79 8.18 4.66
C GLU A 165 28.72 6.66 4.51
N PHE A 166 28.41 6.19 3.29
CA PHE A 166 28.31 4.77 3.01
C PHE A 166 29.68 4.09 3.05
N ALA A 167 30.71 4.71 2.48
CA ALA A 167 32.08 4.22 2.53
C ALA A 167 32.60 4.11 3.98
N ALA A 168 32.32 5.11 4.81
CA ALA A 168 32.70 5.11 6.23
C ALA A 168 32.01 3.97 6.98
N LYS A 169 30.71 3.75 6.78
CA LYS A 169 30.03 2.60 7.40
C LYS A 169 30.56 1.27 6.89
N ALA A 170 30.90 1.18 5.59
CA ALA A 170 31.48 -0.04 5.03
C ALA A 170 32.83 -0.39 5.68
N ALA A 171 33.67 0.62 5.93
CA ALA A 171 34.95 0.46 6.63
C ALA A 171 34.74 0.09 8.11
N GLU A 172 33.85 0.80 8.81
CA GLU A 172 33.49 0.53 10.21
C GLU A 172 33.04 -0.93 10.43
N THR A 173 32.27 -1.49 9.49
CA THR A 173 31.69 -2.82 9.65
C THR A 173 32.46 -3.91 8.94
N GLN A 174 33.68 -3.64 8.46
CA GLN A 174 34.47 -4.60 7.69
C GLN A 174 34.71 -5.91 8.47
N GLU A 175 35.09 -5.81 9.75
CA GLU A 175 35.35 -6.97 10.61
C GLU A 175 34.13 -7.90 10.74
N LEU A 176 32.95 -7.34 11.01
CA LEU A 176 31.70 -8.11 11.06
C LEU A 176 31.42 -8.82 9.73
N ARG A 177 31.61 -8.11 8.60
CA ARG A 177 31.33 -8.65 7.26
C ARG A 177 32.30 -9.79 6.93
N ASP A 178 33.57 -9.67 7.27
CA ASP A 178 34.58 -10.73 7.09
C ASP A 178 34.30 -11.95 7.96
N LYS A 179 33.89 -11.73 9.22
CA LYS A 179 33.46 -12.81 10.13
C LYS A 179 32.28 -13.60 9.53
N VAL A 180 31.27 -12.91 9.00
CA VAL A 180 30.12 -13.56 8.37
C VAL A 180 30.50 -14.26 7.07
N GLN A 181 31.40 -13.69 6.26
CA GLN A 181 31.88 -14.30 5.02
C GLN A 181 32.61 -15.61 5.26
N ALA A 182 33.41 -15.69 6.33
CA ALA A 182 34.10 -16.92 6.71
C ALA A 182 33.13 -18.03 7.15
N LEU A 183 32.01 -17.66 7.80
CA LEU A 183 30.97 -18.60 8.23
C LEU A 183 30.06 -19.06 7.09
N ALA A 184 29.74 -18.16 6.16
CA ALA A 184 28.85 -18.41 5.03
C ALA A 184 29.50 -17.96 3.71
N PRO A 185 30.47 -18.73 3.17
CA PRO A 185 31.24 -18.36 1.97
C PRO A 185 30.41 -18.09 0.72
N GLN A 186 29.20 -18.64 0.65
CA GLN A 186 28.29 -18.49 -0.48
C GLN A 186 27.56 -17.14 -0.52
N LEU A 187 27.53 -16.40 0.60
CA LEU A 187 26.83 -15.12 0.67
C LEU A 187 27.71 -13.98 0.17
N ASN A 188 27.12 -13.06 -0.59
CA ASN A 188 27.74 -11.77 -0.86
C ASN A 188 27.58 -10.86 0.37
N VAL A 189 28.65 -10.68 1.14
CA VAL A 189 28.65 -9.88 2.38
C VAL A 189 28.91 -8.39 2.17
N SER A 190 28.89 -7.88 0.94
CA SER A 190 29.05 -6.43 0.71
C SER A 190 27.99 -5.64 1.48
N LEU A 191 28.33 -4.44 1.97
CA LEU A 191 27.37 -3.60 2.70
C LEU A 191 26.11 -3.31 1.85
N ALA A 192 26.27 -3.14 0.53
CA ALA A 192 25.15 -2.90 -0.37
C ALA A 192 24.16 -4.08 -0.45
N ASN A 193 24.65 -5.31 -0.24
CA ASN A 193 23.87 -6.55 -0.25
C ASN A 193 23.46 -7.02 1.16
N TRP A 194 23.82 -6.28 2.21
CA TRP A 194 23.74 -6.78 3.59
C TRP A 194 22.33 -7.15 4.05
N TRP A 195 21.28 -6.53 3.48
CA TRP A 195 19.91 -6.95 3.72
C TRP A 195 19.69 -8.44 3.45
N ASN A 196 20.22 -8.97 2.35
CA ASN A 196 20.03 -10.37 1.97
C ASN A 196 20.76 -11.31 2.94
N VAL A 197 21.92 -10.88 3.46
CA VAL A 197 22.65 -11.61 4.52
C VAL A 197 21.78 -11.69 5.77
N TYR A 198 21.34 -10.54 6.27
CA TYR A 198 20.49 -10.48 7.46
C TYR A 198 19.20 -11.29 7.27
N ASP A 199 18.50 -11.14 6.14
CA ASP A 199 17.23 -11.80 5.91
C ASP A 199 17.39 -13.33 5.85
N ALA A 200 18.46 -13.84 5.24
CA ALA A 200 18.76 -15.28 5.23
C ALA A 200 18.97 -15.83 6.65
N PHE A 201 19.86 -15.20 7.44
CA PHE A 201 20.09 -15.59 8.84
C PHE A 201 18.83 -15.47 9.69
N ASN A 202 18.11 -14.35 9.59
CA ASN A 202 16.93 -14.07 10.40
C ASN A 202 15.79 -15.04 10.09
N VAL A 203 15.49 -15.29 8.81
CA VAL A 203 14.41 -16.19 8.40
C VAL A 203 14.73 -17.64 8.79
N TRP A 204 15.95 -18.11 8.53
CA TRP A 204 16.36 -19.46 8.95
C TRP A 204 16.32 -19.62 10.47
N LYS A 205 16.95 -18.70 11.21
CA LYS A 205 17.02 -18.75 12.68
C LYS A 205 15.64 -18.68 13.34
N THR A 206 14.72 -17.89 12.78
CA THR A 206 13.41 -17.65 13.41
C THR A 206 12.37 -18.70 13.01
N TYR A 207 12.41 -19.17 11.76
CA TYR A 207 11.31 -19.98 11.19
C TYR A 207 11.78 -21.33 10.63
N GLY A 208 13.08 -21.59 10.52
CA GLY A 208 13.62 -22.83 9.95
C GLY A 208 13.29 -23.01 8.47
N VAL A 209 13.11 -21.92 7.73
CA VAL A 209 12.80 -21.95 6.28
C VAL A 209 13.87 -21.23 5.48
N GLY A 210 14.09 -21.66 4.23
CA GLY A 210 15.15 -21.17 3.37
C GLY A 210 16.37 -22.09 3.37
N GLU A 211 17.50 -21.59 2.86
CA GLU A 211 18.78 -22.29 2.94
C GLU A 211 19.25 -22.32 4.39
N ALA A 212 19.80 -23.47 4.83
CA ALA A 212 20.30 -23.62 6.19
C ALA A 212 21.48 -22.67 6.41
N MET A 213 21.34 -21.76 7.37
CA MET A 213 22.41 -20.82 7.74
C MET A 213 23.24 -21.39 8.90
N PRO A 214 24.56 -21.15 8.90
CA PRO A 214 25.44 -21.58 9.98
C PRO A 214 25.00 -20.94 11.31
N PRO A 215 25.20 -21.62 12.45
CA PRO A 215 24.87 -21.04 13.75
C PRO A 215 25.76 -19.82 14.03
N VAL A 216 25.14 -18.74 14.52
CA VAL A 216 25.81 -17.55 15.03
C VAL A 216 25.33 -17.28 16.45
N ASP A 217 26.25 -16.85 17.32
CA ASP A 217 25.91 -16.46 18.68
C ASP A 217 24.97 -15.23 18.71
N ALA A 218 24.40 -14.95 19.88
CA ALA A 218 23.43 -13.87 20.03
C ALA A 218 24.05 -12.48 19.77
N ALA A 219 25.32 -12.28 20.13
CA ALA A 219 26.01 -10.99 19.96
C ALA A 219 26.25 -10.69 18.47
N THR A 220 26.82 -11.65 17.74
CA THR A 220 27.07 -11.56 16.30
C THR A 220 25.76 -11.36 15.54
N PHE A 221 24.69 -12.07 15.90
CA PHE A 221 23.39 -11.88 15.27
C PHE A 221 22.80 -10.49 15.55
N ALA A 222 23.01 -9.94 16.75
CA ALA A 222 22.59 -8.58 17.08
C ALA A 222 23.31 -7.56 16.20
N GLU A 223 24.61 -7.72 15.95
CA GLU A 223 25.39 -6.87 15.04
C GLU A 223 24.90 -6.97 13.59
N ILE A 224 24.65 -8.20 13.09
CA ILE A 224 24.08 -8.43 11.76
C ILE A 224 22.75 -7.68 11.59
N ASN A 225 21.87 -7.83 12.58
CA ASN A 225 20.57 -7.16 12.61
C ASN A 225 20.73 -5.64 12.67
N GLN A 226 21.59 -5.11 13.53
CA GLN A 226 21.77 -3.67 13.71
C GLN A 226 22.30 -3.00 12.44
N LEU A 227 23.23 -3.64 11.73
CA LEU A 227 23.72 -3.16 10.44
C LEU A 227 22.63 -3.20 9.36
N ALA A 228 21.77 -4.23 9.35
CA ALA A 228 20.63 -4.27 8.43
C ALA A 228 19.59 -3.19 8.74
N MET A 229 19.33 -2.90 10.03
CA MET A 229 18.46 -1.79 10.43
C MET A 229 19.02 -0.47 9.94
N TRP A 230 20.31 -0.20 10.20
CA TRP A 230 20.98 1.02 9.72
C TRP A 230 20.87 1.15 8.20
N LEU A 231 21.17 0.07 7.46
CA LEU A 231 21.13 0.10 6.00
C LEU A 231 19.73 0.44 5.49
N GLU A 232 18.71 -0.27 5.97
CA GLU A 232 17.35 -0.12 5.47
C GLU A 232 16.68 1.18 5.91
N THR A 233 16.89 1.66 7.14
CA THR A 233 16.34 2.96 7.55
C THR A 233 17.07 4.12 6.86
N SER A 234 18.37 3.98 6.57
CA SER A 234 19.12 5.01 5.85
C SER A 234 18.61 5.24 4.43
N LYS A 235 18.26 4.15 3.72
CA LYS A 235 17.62 4.21 2.38
C LYS A 235 16.29 4.95 2.37
N MET A 236 15.63 5.06 3.53
CA MET A 236 14.28 5.61 3.65
C MET A 236 14.25 7.03 4.25
N ARG A 237 15.41 7.67 4.50
CA ARG A 237 15.45 9.03 5.05
C ARG A 237 14.83 10.07 4.10
N PRO A 238 14.21 11.16 4.62
CA PRO A 238 13.62 12.21 3.78
C PRO A 238 14.58 12.82 2.76
N SER A 239 15.88 12.91 3.08
CA SER A 239 16.90 13.42 2.15
C SER A 239 17.04 12.59 0.87
N LEU A 240 16.70 11.29 0.92
CA LEU A 240 16.69 10.42 -0.25
C LEU A 240 15.28 10.33 -0.86
N THR A 241 14.29 10.04 -0.02
CA THR A 241 12.94 9.70 -0.50
C THR A 241 12.11 10.92 -0.85
N SER A 242 12.20 12.01 -0.08
CA SER A 242 11.24 13.11 -0.10
C SER A 242 9.79 12.56 -0.19
N ASN A 243 8.96 13.12 -1.06
CA ASN A 243 7.65 12.62 -1.43
C ASN A 243 7.64 11.56 -2.55
N LEU A 244 8.80 11.17 -3.13
CA LEU A 244 8.85 10.29 -4.30
C LEU A 244 8.23 8.91 -4.04
N LEU A 245 8.35 8.42 -2.81
CA LEU A 245 7.89 7.09 -2.42
C LEU A 245 6.52 7.12 -1.73
N GLY A 246 6.32 8.07 -0.82
CA GLY A 246 5.10 8.19 -0.01
C GLY A 246 4.05 9.14 -0.56
N GLY A 247 4.38 10.04 -1.49
CA GLY A 247 3.51 11.13 -1.93
C GLY A 247 2.22 10.67 -2.60
N GLY A 248 2.25 9.56 -3.32
CA GLY A 248 1.06 8.95 -3.92
C GLY A 248 0.07 8.41 -2.88
N LEU A 249 0.59 7.71 -1.87
CA LEU A 249 -0.22 7.21 -0.76
C LEU A 249 -0.71 8.34 0.14
N LEU A 250 0.12 9.37 0.35
CA LEU A 250 -0.24 10.57 1.10
C LEU A 250 -1.36 11.34 0.39
N GLY A 251 -1.28 11.51 -0.93
CA GLY A 251 -2.36 12.09 -1.73
C GLY A 251 -3.67 11.30 -1.59
N ASN A 252 -3.59 9.96 -1.58
CA ASN A 252 -4.77 9.14 -1.31
C ASN A 252 -5.33 9.36 0.09
N LEU A 253 -4.51 9.35 1.13
CA LEU A 253 -4.94 9.66 2.51
C LEU A 253 -5.64 11.02 2.56
N MET A 254 -5.04 12.07 1.99
CA MET A 254 -5.59 13.42 1.95
C MET A 254 -6.97 13.50 1.29
N GLN A 255 -7.14 12.83 0.14
CA GLN A 255 -8.43 12.74 -0.54
C GLN A 255 -9.50 12.05 0.33
N ARG A 256 -9.12 11.00 1.07
CA ARG A 256 -10.06 10.26 1.93
C ARG A 256 -10.45 11.07 3.16
N LEU A 257 -9.51 11.79 3.78
CA LEU A 257 -9.80 12.72 4.87
C LEU A 257 -10.76 13.83 4.43
N ALA A 258 -10.52 14.43 3.26
CA ALA A 258 -11.39 15.46 2.70
C ALA A 258 -12.80 14.92 2.39
N ALA A 259 -12.90 13.73 1.80
CA ALA A 259 -14.20 13.11 1.56
C ALA A 259 -14.99 12.84 2.85
N ALA A 260 -14.31 12.41 3.92
CA ALA A 260 -14.92 12.19 5.23
C ALA A 260 -15.36 13.51 5.89
N GLU A 261 -14.54 14.57 5.84
CA GLU A 261 -14.91 15.90 6.35
C GLU A 261 -16.19 16.42 5.66
N VAL A 262 -16.23 16.37 4.32
CA VAL A 262 -17.39 16.83 3.53
C VAL A 262 -18.63 15.98 3.79
N ALA A 263 -18.47 14.68 4.03
CA ALA A 263 -19.59 13.82 4.37
C ALA A 263 -20.12 14.12 5.79
N VAL A 264 -19.23 14.15 6.79
CA VAL A 264 -19.58 14.40 8.20
C VAL A 264 -20.23 15.77 8.38
N SER A 265 -19.64 16.82 7.79
CA SER A 265 -20.17 18.19 7.88
C SER A 265 -21.56 18.33 7.24
N ALA A 266 -21.88 17.48 6.26
CA ALA A 266 -23.18 17.43 5.61
C ALA A 266 -24.16 16.46 6.30
N GLY A 267 -23.79 15.86 7.44
CA GLY A 267 -24.60 14.83 8.11
C GLY A 267 -24.74 13.53 7.32
N ARG A 268 -23.89 13.31 6.30
CA ARG A 268 -23.95 12.14 5.41
C ARG A 268 -23.15 10.97 5.97
N GLN A 269 -23.69 9.77 5.80
CA GLN A 269 -23.06 8.51 6.21
C GLN A 269 -22.26 7.82 5.08
N GLY A 270 -22.36 8.34 3.86
CA GLY A 270 -21.76 7.78 2.64
C GLY A 270 -20.27 8.10 2.46
N TYR A 271 -19.42 7.64 3.37
CA TYR A 271 -17.97 7.68 3.26
C TYR A 271 -17.33 6.43 3.90
N TYR A 272 -16.09 6.13 3.54
CA TYR A 272 -15.34 5.03 4.13
C TYR A 272 -14.88 5.40 5.54
N ARG A 273 -15.25 4.61 6.55
CA ARG A 273 -14.83 4.85 7.94
C ARG A 273 -13.60 4.05 8.32
N PHE A 274 -13.43 2.88 7.72
CA PHE A 274 -12.23 2.07 7.83
C PHE A 274 -11.62 1.83 6.45
N LEU A 275 -10.41 2.30 6.24
CA LEU A 275 -9.62 1.97 5.06
C LEU A 275 -8.37 1.20 5.50
N SER A 276 -8.08 0.12 4.79
CA SER A 276 -6.91 -0.71 5.05
C SER A 276 -6.03 -0.77 3.80
N VAL A 277 -4.73 -0.61 3.99
CA VAL A 277 -3.69 -0.74 2.95
C VAL A 277 -2.68 -1.76 3.44
N SER A 278 -2.73 -2.99 2.92
CA SER A 278 -1.72 -4.02 3.20
C SER A 278 -0.51 -3.83 2.29
N SER A 279 0.67 -3.71 2.89
CA SER A 279 1.85 -3.16 2.22
C SER A 279 3.17 -3.63 2.85
N HIS A 280 4.20 -2.80 2.75
CA HIS A 280 5.57 -3.10 3.13
C HIS A 280 6.10 -2.07 4.12
N TYR A 281 7.19 -2.40 4.82
CA TYR A 281 7.85 -1.42 5.67
C TYR A 281 8.35 -0.21 4.87
N ASN A 282 8.81 -0.40 3.63
CA ASN A 282 9.20 0.69 2.73
C ASN A 282 8.02 1.64 2.44
N THR A 283 6.80 1.11 2.34
CA THR A 283 5.59 1.93 2.16
C THR A 283 5.32 2.80 3.39
N GLN A 284 5.38 2.21 4.59
CA GLN A 284 5.19 2.93 5.85
C GLN A 284 6.26 4.00 6.04
N LEU A 285 7.55 3.64 5.90
CA LEU A 285 8.65 4.58 6.04
C LEU A 285 8.63 5.67 4.96
N GLY A 286 8.29 5.33 3.71
CA GLY A 286 8.16 6.32 2.64
C GLY A 286 7.07 7.36 2.92
N LEU A 287 5.93 6.93 3.49
CA LEU A 287 4.87 7.84 3.92
C LEU A 287 5.31 8.73 5.08
N LEU A 288 6.00 8.17 6.06
CA LEU A 288 6.53 8.93 7.20
C LEU A 288 7.57 9.97 6.77
N SER A 289 8.43 9.62 5.82
CA SER A 289 9.41 10.55 5.27
C SER A 289 8.77 11.66 4.44
N ALA A 290 7.70 11.37 3.69
CA ALA A 290 6.91 12.40 3.01
C ALA A 290 6.21 13.36 3.98
N LEU A 291 5.98 12.94 5.23
CA LEU A 291 5.43 13.78 6.29
C LEU A 291 6.49 14.46 7.16
N PHE A 292 7.79 14.25 6.89
CA PHE A 292 8.89 14.68 7.75
C PHE A 292 8.71 14.24 9.21
N ALA A 293 8.15 13.04 9.41
CA ALA A 293 7.82 12.55 10.75
C ALA A 293 9.06 12.34 11.63
N ASP A 294 10.23 12.20 11.04
CA ASP A 294 11.53 12.15 11.73
C ASP A 294 11.89 13.46 12.43
N GLN A 295 11.38 14.60 11.98
CA GLN A 295 11.60 15.91 12.62
C GLN A 295 10.78 16.08 13.91
N ALA A 296 9.64 15.39 14.01
CA ALA A 296 8.76 15.40 15.18
C ALA A 296 8.89 14.15 16.04
N ALA A 297 9.65 13.16 15.58
CA ALA A 297 9.92 11.94 16.29
C ALA A 297 10.56 12.25 17.65
N THR A 298 9.88 11.89 18.73
CA THR A 298 10.50 11.87 20.05
C THR A 298 11.60 10.81 20.09
N GLN A 299 12.45 10.84 21.12
CA GLN A 299 13.43 9.78 21.33
C GLN A 299 12.79 8.37 21.38
N ASP A 300 11.50 8.29 21.71
CA ASP A 300 10.73 7.04 21.80
C ASP A 300 10.22 6.52 20.45
N HIS A 301 10.24 7.32 19.39
CA HIS A 301 9.86 6.84 18.06
C HIS A 301 11.02 6.06 17.44
N ILE A 302 10.81 4.75 17.32
CA ILE A 302 11.86 3.81 16.94
C ILE A 302 11.98 3.57 15.43
N TRP A 303 10.99 3.93 14.61
CA TRP A 303 10.99 3.56 13.19
C TRP A 303 11.96 4.38 12.31
N THR A 304 12.58 5.42 12.87
CA THR A 304 13.73 6.11 12.26
C THR A 304 15.05 5.35 12.46
N LYS A 305 15.10 4.43 13.44
CA LYS A 305 16.29 3.68 13.83
C LYS A 305 16.18 2.17 13.61
N LYS A 306 14.96 1.67 13.38
CA LYS A 306 14.63 0.26 13.20
C LYS A 306 13.53 0.12 12.15
N ILE A 307 13.55 -0.93 11.33
CA ILE A 307 12.41 -1.22 10.46
C ILE A 307 11.15 -1.54 11.29
N PRO A 308 9.95 -1.06 10.91
CA PRO A 308 8.69 -1.49 11.49
C PRO A 308 8.61 -3.02 11.57
N SER A 309 8.25 -3.60 12.70
CA SER A 309 8.17 -5.06 12.91
C SER A 309 7.17 -5.72 11.95
N LEU A 310 7.27 -7.05 11.77
CA LEU A 310 6.29 -7.79 10.97
C LEU A 310 4.87 -7.60 11.53
N ALA A 311 3.88 -7.48 10.65
CA ALA A 311 2.50 -7.10 11.01
C ALA A 311 2.39 -5.76 11.78
N ALA A 312 3.37 -4.86 11.65
CA ALA A 312 3.23 -3.50 12.18
C ALA A 312 2.14 -2.71 11.45
N VAL A 313 1.41 -1.89 12.19
CA VAL A 313 0.28 -1.09 11.69
C VAL A 313 0.53 0.38 11.96
N LEU A 314 0.46 1.21 10.92
CA LEU A 314 0.46 2.67 11.00
C LEU A 314 -0.96 3.18 10.72
N LEU A 315 -1.45 4.10 11.52
CA LEU A 315 -2.84 4.55 11.50
C LEU A 315 -2.91 6.07 11.48
N PHE A 316 -3.79 6.59 10.63
CA PHE A 316 -4.24 7.98 10.67
C PHE A 316 -5.72 8.01 11.04
N GLU A 317 -6.01 8.66 12.15
CA GLU A 317 -7.35 8.80 12.70
C GLU A 317 -7.86 10.22 12.39
N LEU A 318 -9.06 10.32 11.81
CA LEU A 318 -9.80 11.57 11.70
C LEU A 318 -10.89 11.60 12.76
N HIS A 319 -10.78 12.59 13.65
CA HIS A 319 -11.71 12.91 14.71
C HIS A 319 -12.51 14.14 14.32
N ALA A 320 -13.78 14.17 14.74
CA ALA A 320 -14.68 15.30 14.53
C ALA A 320 -15.33 15.65 15.87
N SER A 321 -15.48 16.94 16.17
CA SER A 321 -16.28 17.35 17.33
C SER A 321 -17.74 16.94 17.14
N ALA A 322 -18.41 16.67 18.25
CA ALA A 322 -19.86 16.47 18.23
C ALA A 322 -20.53 17.66 17.51
N PRO A 323 -21.55 17.42 16.68
CA PRO A 323 -22.35 18.51 16.15
C PRO A 323 -22.94 19.28 17.34
N ALA A 324 -22.86 20.62 17.31
CA ALA A 324 -23.48 21.42 18.34
C ALA A 324 -24.97 21.04 18.43
N ALA A 325 -25.46 20.73 19.62
CA ALA A 325 -26.90 20.55 19.83
C ALA A 325 -27.60 21.80 19.28
N ALA A 326 -28.68 21.62 18.52
CA ALA A 326 -29.39 22.73 17.88
C ALA A 326 -29.83 23.74 18.95
N SER A 327 -29.03 24.78 19.15
CA SER A 327 -29.17 25.71 20.26
C SER A 327 -30.07 26.86 19.82
N SER A 328 -31.37 26.69 20.01
CA SER A 328 -32.43 27.66 19.70
C SER A 328 -32.52 28.09 18.22
N PRO A 329 -33.73 28.37 17.70
CA PRO A 329 -33.89 28.94 16.37
C PRO A 329 -33.14 30.29 16.28
N GLY A 330 -32.09 30.37 15.47
CA GLY A 330 -31.37 31.62 15.18
C GLY A 330 -29.88 31.67 15.56
N GLN A 331 -29.33 30.68 16.27
CA GLN A 331 -27.87 30.57 16.40
C GLN A 331 -27.27 29.91 15.16
N GLN A 332 -26.22 30.53 14.59
CA GLN A 332 -25.41 29.93 13.54
C GLN A 332 -24.89 28.58 14.04
N GLN A 333 -25.12 27.51 13.26
CA GLN A 333 -24.58 26.19 13.55
C GLN A 333 -23.07 26.33 13.72
N GLN A 334 -22.56 26.04 14.92
CA GLN A 334 -21.12 25.99 15.14
C GLN A 334 -20.53 24.96 14.18
N GLN A 335 -19.57 25.40 13.37
CA GLN A 335 -18.88 24.55 12.42
C GLN A 335 -18.14 23.45 13.18
N GLN A 336 -18.33 22.20 12.76
CA GLN A 336 -17.60 21.07 13.36
C GLN A 336 -16.10 21.26 13.19
N SER A 337 -15.34 20.98 14.24
CA SER A 337 -13.89 20.98 14.21
C SER A 337 -13.38 19.57 13.92
N PHE A 338 -12.25 19.49 13.21
CA PHE A 338 -11.64 18.23 12.79
C PHE A 338 -10.17 18.17 13.21
N ALA A 339 -9.74 17.01 13.68
CA ALA A 339 -8.35 16.74 14.05
C ALA A 339 -7.86 15.41 13.48
N VAL A 340 -6.58 15.38 13.11
CA VAL A 340 -5.88 14.19 12.61
C VAL A 340 -4.84 13.76 13.62
N ARG A 341 -4.89 12.49 14.04
CA ARG A 341 -3.87 11.87 14.90
C ARG A 341 -3.23 10.70 14.19
N ALA A 342 -1.91 10.56 14.31
CA ALA A 342 -1.19 9.37 13.88
C ALA A 342 -0.84 8.48 15.08
N VAL A 343 -1.08 7.17 14.94
CA VAL A 343 -0.68 6.17 15.93
C VAL A 343 -0.08 4.96 15.22
N TYR A 344 0.73 4.17 15.91
CA TYR A 344 1.32 2.96 15.36
C TYR A 344 1.37 1.82 16.37
N GLN A 345 1.32 0.59 15.86
CA GLN A 345 1.55 -0.64 16.60
C GLN A 345 2.75 -1.35 15.95
N ASP A 346 3.84 -1.54 16.70
CA ASP A 346 5.07 -2.18 16.19
C ASP A 346 5.01 -3.72 16.28
N GLY A 347 3.99 -4.32 15.67
CA GLY A 347 3.74 -5.76 15.64
C GLY A 347 2.54 -6.21 16.48
N PRO A 348 2.08 -7.46 16.34
CA PRO A 348 0.74 -7.92 16.72
C PRO A 348 0.33 -7.75 18.18
N LYS A 349 1.30 -7.72 19.09
CA LYS A 349 1.08 -7.65 20.54
C LYS A 349 1.62 -6.36 21.16
N ALA A 350 2.21 -5.49 20.33
CA ALA A 350 2.67 -4.20 20.81
C ALA A 350 1.45 -3.30 21.12
N PRO A 351 1.51 -2.47 22.16
CA PRO A 351 0.49 -1.46 22.38
C PRO A 351 0.54 -0.41 21.26
N TYR A 352 -0.60 0.20 20.96
CA TYR A 352 -0.63 1.39 20.11
C TYR A 352 0.09 2.55 20.80
N LYS A 353 1.01 3.18 20.08
CA LYS A 353 1.76 4.35 20.51
C LYS A 353 1.40 5.54 19.64
N VAL A 354 1.36 6.72 20.23
CA VAL A 354 1.20 7.98 19.49
C VAL A 354 2.44 8.23 18.65
N LEU A 355 2.23 8.66 17.41
CA LEU A 355 3.25 9.26 16.56
C LEU A 355 2.96 10.76 16.47
N PRO A 356 3.71 11.62 17.19
CA PRO A 356 3.51 13.06 17.08
C PRO A 356 3.76 13.53 15.65
N LEU A 357 2.78 14.23 15.09
CA LEU A 357 2.91 14.84 13.77
C LEU A 357 3.65 16.19 13.90
N PRO A 358 4.46 16.61 12.91
CA PRO A 358 5.18 17.90 12.96
C PRO A 358 4.28 19.14 13.13
N CYS A 359 3.01 19.04 12.74
CA CYS A 359 2.03 20.11 12.89
C CYS A 359 1.35 20.15 14.28
N ALA A 360 1.69 19.23 15.19
CA ALA A 360 1.02 19.10 16.47
C ALA A 360 1.46 20.21 17.43
N VAL A 361 0.50 20.78 18.17
CA VAL A 361 0.76 21.81 19.18
C VAL A 361 0.16 21.37 20.51
N LYS A 362 1.00 21.26 21.54
CA LYS A 362 0.57 20.85 22.87
C LYS A 362 -0.43 21.85 23.47
N GLY A 363 -1.52 21.34 24.01
CA GLY A 363 -2.61 22.07 24.65
C GLY A 363 -3.61 22.70 23.69
N ASP A 364 -3.46 22.50 22.38
CA ASP A 364 -4.38 23.09 21.41
C ASP A 364 -5.71 22.31 21.29
N ALA A 365 -6.66 22.88 20.55
CA ALA A 365 -7.98 22.28 20.36
C ALA A 365 -7.92 20.91 19.66
N ALA A 366 -6.89 20.64 18.85
CA ALA A 366 -6.73 19.34 18.21
C ALA A 366 -6.25 18.27 19.18
N GLU A 367 -5.30 18.59 20.07
CA GLU A 367 -4.90 17.68 21.15
C GLU A 367 -6.06 17.42 22.12
N VAL A 368 -6.88 18.42 22.43
CA VAL A 368 -8.10 18.21 23.24
C VAL A 368 -9.10 17.29 22.53
N LEU A 369 -9.29 17.47 21.22
CA LEU A 369 -10.26 16.68 20.45
C LEU A 369 -9.80 15.24 20.19
N ALA A 370 -8.55 15.05 19.80
CA ALA A 370 -8.04 13.78 19.30
C ALA A 370 -6.95 13.16 20.18
N GLY A 371 -6.51 13.83 21.25
CA GLY A 371 -5.42 13.39 22.12
C GLY A 371 -4.02 13.78 21.63
N PRO A 372 -2.97 13.35 22.36
CA PRO A 372 -1.60 13.82 22.12
C PRO A 372 -1.09 13.62 20.70
N GLY A 373 -0.29 14.58 20.24
CA GLY A 373 0.36 14.54 18.92
C GLY A 373 -0.58 14.77 17.72
N ALA A 374 -1.83 15.18 17.96
CA ALA A 374 -2.79 15.49 16.91
C ALA A 374 -2.58 16.89 16.31
N CYS A 375 -3.00 17.06 15.06
CA CYS A 375 -3.07 18.35 14.37
C CYS A 375 -4.52 18.68 14.04
N THR A 376 -4.86 19.97 13.93
CA THR A 376 -6.10 20.35 13.23
C THR A 376 -6.04 19.85 11.80
N LEU A 377 -7.18 19.52 11.18
CA LEU A 377 -7.21 19.06 9.79
C LEU A 377 -6.60 20.10 8.83
N GLU A 378 -6.79 21.39 9.11
CA GLU A 378 -6.18 22.50 8.37
C GLU A 378 -4.65 22.49 8.46
N ARG A 379 -4.08 22.36 9.67
CA ARG A 379 -2.62 22.28 9.83
C ARG A 379 -2.05 21.01 9.21
N PHE A 380 -2.78 19.89 9.28
CA PHE A 380 -2.39 18.67 8.59
C PHE A 380 -2.38 18.86 7.07
N ARG A 381 -3.37 19.56 6.50
CA ARG A 381 -3.39 19.96 5.07
C ARG A 381 -2.20 20.82 4.69
N ALA A 382 -1.86 21.81 5.52
CA ALA A 382 -0.70 22.68 5.29
C ALA A 382 0.63 21.90 5.31
N LEU A 383 0.76 20.92 6.21
CA LEU A 383 1.93 20.03 6.28
C LEU A 383 1.99 19.07 5.07
N ALA A 384 0.91 18.33 4.83
CA ALA A 384 0.90 17.20 3.89
C ALA A 384 0.69 17.63 2.43
N GLY A 385 -0.07 18.70 2.19
CA GLY A 385 -0.49 19.15 0.85
C GLY A 385 0.67 19.30 -0.14
N PRO A 386 1.74 20.06 0.19
CA PRO A 386 2.91 20.21 -0.67
C PRO A 386 3.65 18.91 -0.99
N GLN A 387 3.43 17.86 -0.21
CA GLN A 387 4.09 16.56 -0.34
C GLN A 387 3.21 15.53 -1.07
N THR A 388 1.97 15.86 -1.40
CA THR A 388 1.08 14.96 -2.14
C THR A 388 1.47 14.83 -3.61
N LEU A 389 1.29 13.63 -4.17
CA LEU A 389 1.32 13.37 -5.61
C LEU A 389 -0.04 12.73 -5.95
N ASN A 390 -1.02 13.57 -6.27
CA ASN A 390 -2.44 13.20 -6.32
C ASN A 390 -2.80 12.39 -7.57
N THR A 391 -2.04 12.57 -8.64
CA THR A 391 -2.25 11.90 -9.93
C THR A 391 -1.05 11.04 -10.29
N SER A 392 -1.27 10.02 -11.12
CA SER A 392 -0.17 9.26 -11.71
C SER A 392 0.78 10.18 -12.47
N ARG A 393 0.25 11.19 -13.18
CA ARG A 393 1.02 12.21 -13.89
C ARG A 393 2.02 12.94 -12.99
N GLU A 394 1.55 13.50 -11.87
CA GLU A 394 2.42 14.19 -10.90
C GLU A 394 3.54 13.26 -10.41
N TRP A 395 3.21 12.01 -10.09
CA TRP A 395 4.21 11.03 -9.67
C TRP A 395 5.19 10.67 -10.79
N CYS A 396 4.72 10.48 -12.01
CA CYS A 396 5.57 10.18 -13.17
C CYS A 396 6.56 11.31 -13.46
N ASP A 397 6.11 12.56 -13.34
CA ASP A 397 6.96 13.74 -13.51
C ASP A 397 8.00 13.83 -12.38
N ALA A 398 7.58 13.65 -11.13
CA ALA A 398 8.49 13.66 -9.97
C ALA A 398 9.54 12.54 -10.02
N CYS A 399 9.14 11.35 -10.47
CA CYS A 399 10.00 10.17 -10.53
C CYS A 399 10.76 9.99 -11.84
N THR A 400 10.56 10.87 -12.83
CA THR A 400 11.05 10.73 -14.21
C THR A 400 10.75 9.35 -14.80
N ASN A 401 9.61 8.76 -14.44
CA ASN A 401 9.26 7.40 -14.81
C ASN A 401 8.66 7.34 -16.22
N GLY A 402 9.20 6.46 -17.08
CA GLY A 402 8.67 6.18 -18.41
C GLY A 402 8.24 4.73 -18.67
N LYS A 403 8.22 3.89 -17.65
CA LYS A 403 7.99 2.44 -17.77
C LYS A 403 6.59 2.02 -17.30
N VAL A 404 6.06 2.67 -16.27
CA VAL A 404 4.69 2.42 -15.78
C VAL A 404 3.70 2.87 -16.85
N MET A 405 2.67 2.08 -17.15
CA MET A 405 1.71 2.37 -18.23
C MET A 405 1.06 3.75 -18.01
N ALA A 406 0.68 4.06 -16.78
CA ALA A 406 0.12 5.38 -16.45
C ALA A 406 1.05 6.55 -16.83
N CYS A 407 2.37 6.36 -16.76
CA CYS A 407 3.36 7.36 -17.19
C CYS A 407 3.53 7.42 -18.71
N GLN A 408 3.39 6.29 -19.39
CA GLN A 408 3.40 6.24 -20.85
C GLN A 408 2.19 6.98 -21.42
N VAL A 409 0.99 6.70 -20.88
CA VAL A 409 -0.26 7.39 -21.25
C VAL A 409 -0.12 8.89 -21.02
N SER A 410 0.34 9.32 -19.84
CA SER A 410 0.48 10.75 -19.55
C SER A 410 1.50 11.48 -20.45
N ARG A 411 2.57 10.80 -20.89
CA ARG A 411 3.50 11.38 -21.88
C ARG A 411 2.88 11.47 -23.27
N MET A 412 2.13 10.45 -23.69
CA MET A 412 1.42 10.46 -24.95
C MET A 412 0.37 11.59 -24.98
N GLU A 413 -0.39 11.78 -23.90
CA GLU A 413 -1.34 12.90 -23.77
C GLU A 413 -0.66 14.27 -23.91
N ARG A 414 0.54 14.45 -23.34
CA ARG A 414 1.34 15.68 -23.52
C ARG A 414 1.77 15.87 -24.97
N GLN A 415 2.30 14.83 -25.60
CA GLN A 415 2.73 14.89 -27.00
C GLN A 415 1.57 15.21 -27.95
N LEU A 416 0.39 14.66 -27.68
CA LEU A 416 -0.83 14.99 -28.44
C LEU A 416 -1.26 16.44 -28.20
N ALA A 417 -1.25 16.91 -26.94
CA ALA A 417 -1.59 18.29 -26.62
C ALA A 417 -0.62 19.31 -27.25
N GLU A 418 0.69 19.03 -27.23
CA GLU A 418 1.73 19.84 -27.89
C GLU A 418 1.58 19.85 -29.41
N ALA A 419 1.07 18.76 -30.00
CA ALA A 419 0.75 18.67 -31.41
C ALA A 419 -0.60 19.34 -31.78
N GLY A 420 -1.29 19.98 -30.82
CA GLY A 420 -2.61 20.58 -31.04
C GLY A 420 -3.74 19.56 -31.23
N ILE A 421 -3.49 18.29 -30.90
CA ILE A 421 -4.49 17.22 -30.97
C ILE A 421 -5.19 17.16 -29.61
N THR A 422 -6.37 17.76 -29.53
CA THR A 422 -7.24 17.60 -28.35
C THR A 422 -7.76 16.16 -28.31
N PRO A 423 -7.68 15.46 -27.17
CA PRO A 423 -8.32 14.17 -27.02
C PRO A 423 -9.78 14.29 -27.43
N PHE A 424 -10.26 13.38 -28.27
CA PHE A 424 -11.66 13.35 -28.65
C PHE A 424 -12.49 13.28 -27.37
N GLU A 425 -13.22 14.35 -27.05
CA GLU A 425 -14.20 14.30 -25.97
C GLU A 425 -15.19 13.20 -26.37
N MET A 426 -15.04 12.02 -25.77
CA MET A 426 -16.15 11.08 -25.67
C MET A 426 -17.18 11.76 -24.79
N THR A 427 -17.98 12.64 -25.41
CA THR A 427 -19.27 13.01 -24.88
C THR A 427 -20.02 11.70 -24.75
N THR A 428 -20.05 11.17 -23.53
CA THR A 428 -20.99 10.14 -23.15
C THR A 428 -22.36 10.72 -23.45
N ALA A 429 -22.94 10.35 -24.60
CA ALA A 429 -24.29 10.71 -25.00
C ALA A 429 -25.23 10.10 -23.96
N GLY A 430 -25.47 10.87 -22.90
CA GLY A 430 -26.36 10.53 -21.83
C GLY A 430 -27.78 10.46 -22.36
N SER A 431 -28.35 9.28 -22.21
CA SER A 431 -29.77 8.95 -22.28
C SER A 431 -30.61 9.91 -21.45
N GLY A 432 -30.97 11.04 -22.05
CA GLY A 432 -32.00 11.95 -21.56
C GLY A 432 -33.39 11.51 -22.02
N ALA A 433 -33.85 10.33 -21.59
CA ALA A 433 -35.24 9.93 -21.76
C ALA A 433 -36.08 10.49 -20.59
N ARG A 434 -36.48 11.77 -20.69
CA ARG A 434 -37.66 12.27 -19.99
C ARG A 434 -38.79 12.33 -21.00
N GLY A 435 -39.81 11.51 -20.77
CA GLY A 435 -41.01 11.47 -21.59
C GLY A 435 -41.73 12.81 -21.59
N ASN A 436 -42.11 13.26 -22.78
CA ASN A 436 -43.33 14.02 -22.93
C ASN A 436 -43.96 13.61 -24.27
N ALA A 437 -45.25 13.27 -24.21
CA ALA A 437 -46.02 12.73 -25.30
C ALA A 437 -46.37 13.83 -26.33
N GLY A 438 -46.45 13.42 -27.60
CA GLY A 438 -47.19 14.14 -28.63
C GLY A 438 -46.33 14.94 -29.60
N SER A 439 -45.90 14.30 -30.69
CA SER A 439 -46.04 14.77 -32.07
C SER A 439 -45.25 13.88 -33.01
N SER A 440 -45.92 13.36 -34.04
CA SER A 440 -45.34 12.61 -35.14
C SER A 440 -44.39 13.49 -35.95
N MET A 441 -43.10 13.15 -36.00
CA MET A 441 -42.17 13.72 -36.96
C MET A 441 -41.33 12.63 -37.64
N SER A 442 -41.38 12.66 -38.96
CA SER A 442 -40.71 11.77 -39.91
C SER A 442 -39.19 11.81 -39.77
N LEU A 443 -38.58 10.66 -39.53
CA LEU A 443 -37.13 10.45 -39.55
C LEU A 443 -36.64 10.28 -41.00
N ARG A 444 -35.89 11.26 -41.50
CA ARG A 444 -34.97 11.06 -42.64
C ARG A 444 -33.56 10.82 -42.09
N PRO A 445 -32.82 9.80 -42.56
CA PRO A 445 -31.43 9.61 -42.15
C PRO A 445 -30.55 10.69 -42.82
N ARG A 446 -29.87 11.49 -42.01
CA ARG A 446 -28.72 12.29 -42.47
C ARG A 446 -27.49 11.39 -42.43
N ALA A 447 -26.92 11.11 -43.60
CA ALA A 447 -25.61 10.49 -43.72
C ALA A 447 -24.56 11.42 -43.08
N GLY A 448 -23.95 10.97 -41.97
CA GLY A 448 -22.82 11.65 -41.37
C GLY A 448 -21.58 11.46 -42.25
N TYR A 449 -20.98 12.56 -42.69
CA TYR A 449 -19.68 12.58 -43.35
C TYR A 449 -18.62 12.11 -42.34
N VAL A 450 -18.12 10.88 -42.51
CA VAL A 450 -16.89 10.44 -41.82
C VAL A 450 -15.73 11.09 -42.58
N SER A 451 -14.97 11.94 -41.91
CA SER A 451 -13.80 12.58 -42.51
C SER A 451 -12.82 11.51 -43.01
N PRO A 452 -12.30 11.60 -44.26
CA PRO A 452 -11.35 10.63 -44.81
C PRO A 452 -10.07 10.50 -43.96
N VAL A 453 -9.75 11.51 -43.14
CA VAL A 453 -8.65 11.45 -42.16
C VAL A 453 -8.93 10.41 -41.05
N MET A 454 -10.18 10.25 -40.62
CA MET A 454 -10.56 9.27 -39.59
C MET A 454 -10.49 7.83 -40.12
N VAL A 455 -10.88 7.60 -41.38
CA VAL A 455 -10.75 6.29 -42.03
C VAL A 455 -9.27 5.93 -42.20
N ALA A 456 -8.43 6.90 -42.60
CA ALA A 456 -6.99 6.68 -42.71
C ALA A 456 -6.34 6.36 -41.35
N LEU A 457 -6.72 7.06 -40.27
CA LEU A 457 -6.19 6.79 -38.92
C LEU A 457 -6.60 5.40 -38.40
N LEU A 458 -7.87 5.01 -38.59
CA LEU A 458 -8.38 3.69 -38.18
C LEU A 458 -7.68 2.54 -38.95
N CYS A 459 -7.38 2.75 -40.23
CA CYS A 459 -6.61 1.80 -41.03
C CYS A 459 -5.15 1.68 -40.55
N VAL A 460 -4.48 2.79 -40.22
CA VAL A 460 -3.09 2.77 -39.72
C VAL A 460 -3.01 2.10 -38.35
N VAL A 461 -3.96 2.40 -37.46
CA VAL A 461 -4.01 1.78 -36.11
C VAL A 461 -4.31 0.28 -36.21
N SER A 462 -5.24 -0.13 -37.07
CA SER A 462 -5.52 -1.56 -37.30
C SER A 462 -4.34 -2.30 -37.91
N ALA A 463 -3.61 -1.70 -38.86
CA ALA A 463 -2.41 -2.29 -39.44
C ALA A 463 -1.28 -2.43 -38.40
N ALA A 464 -1.04 -1.41 -37.57
CA ALA A 464 -0.04 -1.45 -36.51
C ALA A 464 -0.36 -2.50 -35.44
N LEU A 465 -1.63 -2.62 -35.02
CA LEU A 465 -2.09 -3.64 -34.08
C LEU A 465 -1.92 -5.06 -34.66
N THR A 466 -2.23 -5.26 -35.95
CA THR A 466 -2.08 -6.57 -36.60
C THR A 466 -0.60 -6.99 -36.68
N VAL A 467 0.30 -6.05 -36.98
CA VAL A 467 1.75 -6.30 -36.99
C VAL A 467 2.29 -6.59 -35.60
N CYS A 468 1.84 -5.86 -34.57
CA CYS A 468 2.27 -6.08 -33.18
C CYS A 468 1.78 -7.41 -32.61
N VAL A 469 0.52 -7.80 -32.89
CA VAL A 469 -0.02 -9.11 -32.48
C VAL A 469 0.70 -10.24 -33.21
N GLY A 470 0.96 -10.10 -34.53
CA GLY A 470 1.70 -11.08 -35.31
C GLY A 470 3.14 -11.29 -34.82
N THR A 471 3.87 -10.21 -34.53
CA THR A 471 5.24 -10.29 -33.99
C THR A 471 5.28 -10.82 -32.57
N GLY A 472 4.32 -10.46 -31.71
CA GLY A 472 4.17 -11.00 -30.36
C GLY A 472 3.95 -12.52 -30.36
N VAL A 473 3.05 -13.03 -31.22
CA VAL A 473 2.79 -14.47 -31.35
C VAL A 473 4.03 -15.24 -31.83
N LEU A 474 4.79 -14.67 -32.78
CA LEU A 474 6.04 -15.28 -33.26
C LEU A 474 7.14 -15.31 -32.19
N LEU A 475 7.26 -14.26 -31.38
CA LEU A 475 8.24 -14.21 -30.28
C LEU A 475 7.88 -15.18 -29.15
N VAL A 476 6.59 -15.30 -28.79
CA VAL A 476 6.12 -16.28 -27.79
C VAL A 476 6.35 -17.71 -28.27
N ARG A 477 6.10 -18.01 -29.55
CA ARG A 477 6.42 -19.33 -30.14
C ARG A 477 7.91 -19.63 -30.09
N ARG A 478 8.78 -18.69 -30.49
CA ARG A 478 10.24 -18.86 -30.41
C ARG A 478 10.73 -19.06 -28.98
N HIS A 479 10.15 -18.36 -28.01
CA HIS A 479 10.52 -18.52 -26.60
C HIS A 479 10.07 -19.88 -26.03
N LYS A 480 8.86 -20.36 -26.38
CA LYS A 480 8.42 -21.71 -26.01
C LYS A 480 9.33 -22.78 -26.62
N GLN A 481 9.70 -22.64 -27.89
CA GLN A 481 10.58 -23.59 -28.56
C GLN A 481 11.96 -23.66 -27.89
N ARG A 482 12.58 -22.52 -27.58
CA ARG A 482 13.87 -22.48 -26.86
C ARG A 482 13.82 -23.13 -25.47
N LYS A 483 12.69 -23.01 -24.75
CA LYS A 483 12.50 -23.68 -23.45
C LYS A 483 12.39 -25.20 -23.58
N VAL A 484 11.69 -25.68 -24.61
CA VAL A 484 11.61 -27.11 -24.90
C VAL A 484 12.98 -27.66 -25.27
N ASP A 485 13.72 -26.96 -26.14
CA ASP A 485 15.07 -27.37 -26.56
C ASP A 485 16.05 -27.38 -25.38
N SER A 486 15.94 -26.43 -24.44
CA SER A 486 16.80 -26.40 -23.25
C SER A 486 16.47 -27.51 -22.25
N GLN A 487 15.19 -27.86 -22.08
CA GLN A 487 14.79 -28.98 -21.21
C GLN A 487 15.17 -30.34 -21.80
N VAL A 488 15.07 -30.52 -23.12
CA VAL A 488 15.52 -31.74 -23.81
C VAL A 488 17.03 -31.92 -23.67
N ARG A 489 17.83 -30.84 -23.77
CA ARG A 489 19.28 -30.90 -23.53
C ARG A 489 19.62 -31.23 -22.08
N LEU A 490 18.95 -30.61 -21.11
CA LEU A 490 19.19 -30.92 -19.69
C LEU A 490 18.87 -32.38 -19.35
N ALA A 491 17.79 -32.93 -19.92
CA ALA A 491 17.42 -34.33 -19.71
C ALA A 491 18.43 -35.32 -20.33
N ALA A 492 19.02 -34.97 -21.47
CA ALA A 492 20.06 -35.77 -22.13
C ALA A 492 21.37 -35.79 -21.34
N ASP A 493 21.73 -34.68 -20.69
CA ASP A 493 22.98 -34.57 -19.90
C ASP A 493 22.89 -35.21 -18.51
N THR A 494 21.69 -35.50 -18.00
CA THR A 494 21.48 -36.12 -16.68
C THR A 494 21.28 -37.65 -16.69
N ALA A 495 21.30 -38.28 -17.86
CA ALA A 495 21.18 -39.73 -17.97
C ALA A 495 22.51 -40.42 -17.57
N LEU A 496 22.68 -40.69 -16.27
CA LEU A 496 23.75 -41.55 -15.77
C LEU A 496 23.57 -43.00 -16.29
N PRO A 497 24.67 -43.70 -16.64
CA PRO A 497 24.59 -45.10 -17.06
C PRO A 497 24.08 -45.98 -15.92
N ALA A 498 23.00 -46.71 -16.18
CA ALA A 498 22.45 -47.71 -15.29
C ALA A 498 23.43 -48.88 -15.16
N ASN A 499 24.29 -48.85 -14.15
CA ASN A 499 25.04 -49.99 -13.63
C ASN A 499 25.68 -49.59 -12.28
N TYR A 500 24.91 -49.58 -11.19
CA TYR A 500 25.41 -49.89 -9.84
C TYR A 500 24.22 -50.32 -8.98
N VAL A 501 24.31 -51.56 -8.48
CA VAL A 501 23.40 -52.23 -7.54
C VAL A 501 23.70 -51.80 -6.12
#